data_AF-A0A7X8CN66-F1
#
_entry.id   AF-A0A7X8CN66-F1
#
_cell.length_a   1.000
_cell.length_b   1.000
_cell.length_c   1.000
_cell.angle_alpha   90.00
_cell.angle_beta   90.00
_cell.angle_gamma   90.00
#
_symmetry.space_group_name_H-M   'P 1'
#
loop_
_entity.id
_entity.type
_entity.pdbx_description
1 polymer ?
#
loop_
_entity_poly.entity_id
_entity_poly.type
_entity_poly.pdbx_seq_one_letter_code
_entity_poly.pdbx_strand_id
1 'polypeptide(L)'
;MIFQHPMYRNFKRFREIIRVFNKYGFALHRLVLFERWTFPMISKQILANPPQINLRMALEELGTTFIKIGQILSTRIDLFSEEYCRELKKLQDDTTPVPFEEIRDVIELELRAKIEEIFLDFDPIPIASASIA
;
A
#
# COMPACT_ATOMS: atom_id res chain seq x y z
N MET A 1 -13.43 -24.21 -29.10
CA MET A 1 -12.49 -24.27 -27.97
C MET A 1 -11.19 -23.57 -28.39
N ILE A 2 -11.16 -22.23 -28.48
CA ILE A 2 -10.01 -21.48 -29.01
C ILE A 2 -9.96 -20.06 -28.37
N PHE A 3 -8.79 -19.69 -27.84
CA PHE A 3 -8.29 -18.40 -27.31
C PHE A 3 -8.88 -17.82 -26.00
N GLN A 4 -8.32 -18.25 -24.85
CA GLN A 4 -8.09 -17.34 -23.72
C GLN A 4 -6.59 -17.03 -23.62
N HIS A 5 -6.15 -15.99 -24.33
CA HIS A 5 -4.79 -15.47 -24.19
C HIS A 5 -4.68 -14.63 -22.89
N PRO A 6 -3.68 -14.84 -22.02
CA PRO A 6 -3.56 -14.17 -20.71
C PRO A 6 -3.39 -12.65 -20.76
N MET A 7 -3.21 -12.05 -21.95
CA MET A 7 -2.90 -10.64 -22.13
C MET A 7 -4.09 -9.69 -21.90
N TYR A 8 -5.34 -10.17 -22.00
CA TYR A 8 -6.54 -9.32 -21.90
C TYR A 8 -7.08 -9.16 -20.47
N ARG A 9 -6.67 -10.00 -19.52
CA ARG A 9 -7.24 -10.01 -18.16
C ARG A 9 -6.78 -8.82 -17.30
N ASN A 10 -5.64 -8.20 -17.65
CA ASN A 10 -5.02 -7.14 -16.86
C ASN A 10 -5.32 -5.71 -17.35
N PHE A 11 -5.98 -5.54 -18.50
CA PHE A 11 -6.19 -4.20 -19.07
C PHE A 11 -7.10 -3.32 -18.20
N LYS A 12 -8.08 -3.93 -17.51
CA LYS A 12 -8.90 -3.22 -16.51
C LYS A 12 -8.06 -2.67 -15.36
N ARG A 13 -7.16 -3.50 -14.82
CA ARG A 13 -6.26 -3.11 -13.72
C ARG A 13 -5.24 -2.07 -14.16
N PHE A 14 -4.68 -2.20 -15.36
CA PHE A 14 -3.80 -1.18 -15.94
C PHE A 14 -4.50 0.18 -16.07
N ARG A 15 -5.73 0.20 -16.59
CA ARG A 15 -6.54 1.43 -16.67
C ARG A 15 -6.83 2.03 -15.30
N GLU A 16 -7.05 1.20 -14.29
CA GLU A 16 -7.23 1.65 -12.91
C GLU A 16 -5.96 2.29 -12.34
N ILE A 17 -4.79 1.65 -12.53
CA ILE A 17 -3.50 2.20 -12.12
C ILE A 17 -3.28 3.59 -12.72
N ILE A 18 -3.44 3.71 -14.04
CA ILE A 18 -3.32 5.00 -14.74
C ILE A 18 -4.33 6.02 -14.22
N ARG A 19 -5.59 5.61 -13.97
CA ARG A 19 -6.63 6.51 -13.44
C ARG A 19 -6.24 7.06 -12.07
N VAL A 20 -5.73 6.24 -11.16
CA VAL A 20 -5.35 6.67 -9.80
C VAL A 20 -4.14 7.61 -9.87
N PHE A 21 -3.08 7.26 -10.60
CA PHE A 21 -1.94 8.18 -10.75
C PHE A 21 -2.34 9.52 -11.37
N ASN A 22 -3.25 9.52 -12.36
CA ASN A 22 -3.80 10.75 -12.93
C ASN A 22 -4.60 11.57 -11.89
N LYS A 23 -5.41 10.89 -11.04
CA LYS A 23 -6.17 11.53 -9.95
C LYS A 23 -5.27 12.28 -8.98
N TYR A 24 -4.07 11.76 -8.71
CA TYR A 24 -3.08 12.35 -7.79
C TYR A 24 -2.06 13.28 -8.46
N GLY A 25 -2.26 13.64 -9.73
CA GLY A 25 -1.39 14.60 -10.43
C GLY A 25 -0.10 14.00 -11.01
N PHE A 26 0.06 12.67 -10.99
CA PHE A 26 1.18 11.95 -11.63
C PHE A 26 0.90 11.55 -13.07
N ALA A 27 -0.03 12.24 -13.71
CA ALA A 27 -0.29 11.96 -15.10
C ALA A 27 1.00 12.11 -15.92
N LEU A 28 1.17 11.22 -16.89
CA LEU A 28 2.19 11.30 -17.94
C LEU A 28 2.05 12.59 -18.80
N HIS A 29 1.15 13.50 -18.44
CA HIS A 29 0.92 14.81 -19.05
C HIS A 29 2.14 15.73 -19.07
N ARG A 30 3.18 15.49 -18.27
CA ARG A 30 4.45 16.22 -18.42
C ARG A 30 5.29 15.76 -19.62
N LEU A 31 4.98 14.59 -20.18
CA LEU A 31 5.71 13.98 -21.31
C LEU A 31 4.92 14.03 -22.63
N VAL A 32 3.60 14.21 -22.61
CA VAL A 32 2.78 14.30 -23.85
C VAL A 32 2.44 15.76 -24.14
N LEU A 33 3.39 16.42 -24.80
CA LEU A 33 3.12 17.47 -25.77
C LEU A 33 2.05 16.96 -26.77
N PHE A 34 1.23 17.87 -27.28
CA PHE A 34 0.14 17.68 -28.26
C PHE A 34 -1.27 17.43 -27.71
N GLU A 35 -1.97 18.54 -27.60
CA GLU A 35 -3.38 18.75 -27.98
C GLU A 35 -4.43 17.75 -27.48
N ARG A 36 -5.28 18.28 -26.59
CA ARG A 36 -6.73 18.06 -26.62
C ARG A 36 -7.20 16.68 -26.13
N TRP A 37 -6.99 16.41 -24.85
CA TRP A 37 -7.72 15.39 -24.10
C TRP A 37 -8.40 16.00 -22.87
N THR A 38 -9.69 15.73 -22.69
CA THR A 38 -10.51 16.21 -21.57
C THR A 38 -9.94 15.69 -20.25
N PHE A 39 -9.37 16.61 -19.47
CA PHE A 39 -8.83 16.30 -18.15
C PHE A 39 -9.97 15.89 -17.21
N PRO A 40 -9.84 14.80 -16.42
CA PRO A 40 -10.66 14.65 -15.23
C PRO A 40 -10.35 15.82 -14.29
N MET A 41 -11.38 16.38 -13.64
CA MET A 41 -11.24 17.49 -12.71
C MET A 41 -10.41 17.03 -11.49
N ILE A 42 -9.10 17.30 -11.50
CA ILE A 42 -8.24 17.09 -10.33
C ILE A 42 -8.73 18.03 -9.24
N SER A 43 -8.93 17.52 -8.03
CA SER A 43 -9.43 18.35 -6.92
C SER A 43 -8.39 19.42 -6.53
N LYS A 44 -8.86 20.61 -6.12
CA LYS A 44 -7.98 21.68 -5.64
C LYS A 44 -7.08 21.23 -4.48
N GLN A 45 -7.56 20.32 -3.65
CA GLN A 45 -6.81 19.76 -2.52
C GLN A 45 -5.61 18.93 -2.98
N ILE A 46 -5.79 18.06 -3.99
CA ILE A 46 -4.69 17.27 -4.57
C ILE A 46 -3.64 18.21 -5.18
N LEU A 47 -4.08 19.27 -5.88
CA LEU A 47 -3.16 20.24 -6.49
C LEU A 47 -2.38 21.06 -5.44
N ALA A 48 -2.94 21.23 -4.24
CA ALA A 48 -2.30 21.95 -3.14
C ALA A 48 -1.34 21.08 -2.32
N ASN A 49 -1.51 19.76 -2.35
CA ASN A 49 -0.64 18.84 -1.61
C ASN A 49 0.78 18.81 -2.20
N PRO A 50 1.82 18.72 -1.35
CA PRO A 50 3.16 18.35 -1.80
C PRO A 50 3.15 17.02 -2.57
N PRO A 51 3.99 16.87 -3.59
CA PRO A 51 3.94 15.72 -4.48
C PRO A 51 4.24 14.39 -3.75
N GLN A 52 5.09 14.38 -2.72
CA GLN A 52 5.33 13.20 -1.89
C GLN A 52 4.06 12.69 -1.20
N ILE A 53 3.16 13.58 -0.76
CA ILE A 53 1.89 13.21 -0.12
C ILE A 53 0.96 12.58 -1.16
N ASN A 54 0.86 13.20 -2.33
CA ASN A 54 0.07 12.66 -3.42
C ASN A 54 0.57 11.27 -3.85
N LEU A 55 1.89 11.03 -3.84
CA LEU A 55 2.44 9.73 -4.18
C LEU A 55 2.00 8.68 -3.15
N ARG A 56 2.17 8.97 -1.86
CA ARG A 56 1.72 8.09 -0.78
C ARG A 56 0.24 7.73 -0.94
N MET A 57 -0.62 8.72 -1.10
CA MET A 57 -2.08 8.51 -1.24
C MET A 57 -2.42 7.71 -2.50
N ALA A 58 -1.71 7.91 -3.61
CA ALA A 58 -1.90 7.09 -4.81
C ALA A 58 -1.55 5.62 -4.57
N LEU A 59 -0.46 5.35 -3.84
CA LEU A 59 -0.06 3.97 -3.49
C LEU A 59 -1.05 3.30 -2.53
N GLU A 60 -1.60 4.06 -1.57
CA GLU A 60 -2.67 3.59 -0.68
C GLU A 60 -3.93 3.22 -1.44
N GLU A 61 -4.42 4.10 -2.33
CA GLU A 61 -5.62 3.84 -3.13
C GLU A 61 -5.45 2.66 -4.10
N LEU A 62 -4.24 2.40 -4.56
CA LEU A 62 -3.93 1.24 -5.39
C LEU A 62 -3.84 -0.07 -4.58
N GLY A 63 -3.78 0.01 -3.25
CA GLY A 63 -3.87 -1.14 -2.34
C GLY A 63 -2.55 -1.87 -2.08
N THR A 64 -2.66 -3.05 -1.47
CA THR A 64 -1.57 -3.78 -0.80
C THR A 64 -0.29 -3.93 -1.61
N THR A 65 -0.37 -4.22 -2.91
CA THR A 65 0.83 -4.34 -3.76
C THR A 65 1.61 -3.03 -3.84
N PHE A 66 0.91 -1.90 -3.99
CA PHE A 66 1.53 -0.58 -4.13
C PHE A 66 1.97 -0.01 -2.79
N ILE A 67 1.27 -0.36 -1.69
CA ILE A 67 1.74 -0.11 -0.32
C ILE A 67 3.11 -0.77 -0.11
N LYS A 68 3.27 -2.06 -0.45
CA LYS A 68 4.56 -2.76 -0.34
C LYS A 68 5.66 -2.13 -1.19
N ILE A 69 5.33 -1.67 -2.41
CA ILE A 69 6.28 -0.91 -3.23
C ILE A 69 6.70 0.38 -2.52
N GLY A 70 5.75 1.14 -1.97
CA GLY A 70 6.03 2.35 -1.20
C GLY A 70 6.90 2.09 0.03
N GLN A 71 6.67 0.99 0.75
CA GLN A 71 7.50 0.57 1.87
C GLN A 71 8.95 0.31 1.43
N ILE A 72 9.17 -0.40 0.31
CA ILE A 72 10.52 -0.61 -0.25
C ILE A 72 11.16 0.72 -0.66
N LEU A 73 10.41 1.61 -1.32
CA LEU A 73 10.93 2.91 -1.75
C LEU A 73 11.26 3.85 -0.57
N SER A 74 10.56 3.71 0.55
CA SER A 74 10.76 4.53 1.75
C SER A 74 12.16 4.38 2.39
N THR A 75 12.88 3.30 2.06
CA THR A 75 14.24 3.03 2.55
C THR A 75 15.33 3.36 1.53
N ARG A 76 14.96 3.80 0.32
CA ARG A 76 15.86 4.04 -0.82
C ARG A 76 16.10 5.53 -1.07
N ILE A 77 16.82 6.18 -0.15
CA ILE A 77 17.23 7.59 -0.26
C ILE A 77 18.16 7.86 -1.46
N ASP A 78 18.71 6.81 -2.06
CA ASP A 78 19.48 6.85 -3.30
C ASP A 78 18.59 6.97 -4.55
N LEU A 79 17.30 6.62 -4.45
CA LEU A 79 16.31 6.70 -5.53
C LEU A 79 15.33 7.87 -5.37
N PHE A 80 15.07 8.31 -4.14
CA PHE A 80 14.10 9.36 -3.82
C PHE A 80 14.70 10.38 -2.86
N SER A 81 14.24 11.63 -2.93
CA SER A 81 14.65 12.63 -1.94
C SER A 81 14.14 12.27 -0.54
N GLU A 82 14.80 12.80 0.49
CA GLU A 82 14.47 12.51 1.88
C GLU A 82 13.01 12.82 2.23
N GLU A 83 12.42 13.87 1.62
CA GLU A 83 11.01 14.22 1.78
C GLU A 83 10.06 13.10 1.32
N TYR A 84 10.37 12.46 0.20
CA TYR A 84 9.59 11.34 -0.32
C TYR A 84 9.76 10.11 0.56
N CYS A 85 11.00 9.76 0.93
CA CYS A 85 11.24 8.63 1.82
C CYS A 85 10.51 8.80 3.17
N ARG A 86 10.56 10.00 3.75
CA ARG A 86 9.87 10.33 5.00
C ARG A 86 8.36 10.19 4.90
N GLU A 87 7.77 10.66 3.80
CA GLU A 87 6.33 10.54 3.59
C GLU A 87 5.92 9.07 3.34
N LEU A 88 6.67 8.34 2.50
CA LEU A 88 6.41 6.94 2.21
C LEU A 88 6.63 6.00 3.41
N LYS A 89 7.44 6.40 4.41
CA LYS A 89 7.56 5.65 5.68
C LYS A 89 6.22 5.53 6.40
N LYS A 90 5.26 6.44 6.18
CA LYS A 90 3.90 6.35 6.74
C LYS A 90 3.07 5.19 6.16
N LEU A 91 3.54 4.56 5.08
CA LEU A 91 2.95 3.32 4.55
C LEU A 91 3.40 2.08 5.31
N GLN A 92 4.41 2.21 6.18
CA GLN A 92 4.80 1.13 7.07
C GLN A 92 3.74 1.00 8.15
N ASP A 93 3.49 -0.24 8.55
CA ASP A 93 2.46 -0.58 9.50
C ASP A 93 2.89 -0.06 10.88
N ASP A 94 2.25 1.01 11.33
CA ASP A 94 2.29 1.46 12.73
C ASP A 94 0.95 1.08 13.36
N THR A 95 0.60 -0.21 13.24
CA THR A 95 -0.63 -0.76 13.79
C THR A 95 -0.49 -0.84 15.29
N THR A 96 -1.49 -0.26 15.98
CA THR A 96 -1.67 -0.50 17.40
C THR A 96 -1.70 -2.02 17.64
N PRO A 97 -0.86 -2.55 18.54
CA PRO A 97 -0.90 -3.94 18.93
C PRO A 97 -2.32 -4.38 19.30
N VAL A 98 -2.76 -5.51 18.76
CA VAL A 98 -3.96 -6.18 19.25
C VAL A 98 -3.69 -6.61 20.70
N PRO A 99 -4.64 -6.41 21.64
CA PRO A 99 -4.47 -6.87 23.02
C PRO A 99 -4.11 -8.36 23.08
N PHE A 100 -3.13 -8.71 23.92
CA PHE A 100 -2.64 -10.07 24.01
C PHE A 100 -3.74 -11.09 24.34
N GLU A 101 -4.73 -10.73 25.14
CA GLU A 101 -5.82 -11.64 25.48
C GLU A 101 -6.66 -12.06 24.26
N GLU A 102 -6.90 -11.15 23.30
CA GLU A 102 -7.59 -11.50 22.04
C GLU A 102 -6.75 -12.46 21.19
N ILE A 103 -5.42 -12.26 21.18
CA ILE A 103 -4.49 -13.14 20.47
C ILE A 103 -4.42 -14.52 21.15
N ARG A 104 -4.39 -14.56 22.48
CA ARG A 104 -4.42 -15.79 23.28
C ARG A 104 -5.65 -16.61 22.95
N ASP A 105 -6.83 -15.99 22.97
CA ASP A 105 -8.09 -16.68 22.68
C ASP A 105 -8.09 -17.33 21.29
N VAL A 106 -7.56 -16.63 20.28
CA VAL A 106 -7.45 -17.17 18.91
C VAL A 106 -6.46 -18.34 18.85
N ILE A 107 -5.29 -18.21 19.48
CA ILE A 107 -4.27 -19.27 19.49
C ILE A 107 -4.81 -20.53 20.18
N GLU A 108 -5.40 -20.40 21.36
CA GLU A 108 -5.93 -21.52 22.13
C GLU A 108 -7.13 -22.18 21.44
N LEU A 109 -7.97 -21.41 20.75
CA LEU A 109 -9.08 -21.93 19.95
C LEU A 109 -8.59 -22.77 18.76
N GLU A 110 -7.62 -22.26 18.01
CA GLU A 110 -7.07 -22.94 16.82
C GLU A 110 -6.26 -24.18 17.20
N LEU A 111 -5.48 -24.12 18.28
CA LEU A 111 -4.62 -25.21 18.74
C LEU A 111 -5.33 -26.19 19.70
N ARG A 112 -6.51 -25.83 20.21
CA ARG A 112 -7.32 -26.62 21.16
C ARG A 112 -6.60 -27.02 22.45
N ALA A 113 -5.63 -26.22 22.89
CA ALA A 113 -4.94 -26.38 24.16
C ALA A 113 -4.42 -25.02 24.63
N LYS A 114 -4.02 -24.93 25.90
CA LYS A 114 -3.53 -23.67 26.46
C LYS A 114 -2.13 -23.34 25.94
N ILE A 115 -1.81 -22.05 25.85
CA ILE A 115 -0.47 -21.60 25.41
C ILE A 115 0.62 -22.23 26.29
N GLU A 116 0.41 -22.30 27.61
CA GLU A 116 1.38 -22.83 28.57
C GLU A 116 1.59 -24.36 28.47
N GLU A 117 0.70 -25.06 27.77
CA GLU A 117 0.82 -26.51 27.55
C GLU A 117 1.62 -26.84 26.28
N ILE A 118 1.67 -25.91 25.33
CA ILE A 118 2.28 -26.10 24.00
C ILE A 118 3.66 -25.45 23.93
N PHE A 119 3.80 -24.24 24.46
CA PHE A 119 5.01 -23.44 24.35
C PHE A 119 5.80 -23.43 25.66
N LEU A 120 7.13 -23.49 25.55
CA LEU A 120 8.02 -23.41 26.71
C LEU A 120 8.05 -21.99 27.31
N ASP A 121 7.91 -20.98 26.44
CA ASP A 121 7.89 -19.56 26.79
C ASP A 121 7.09 -18.80 25.71
N PHE A 122 6.39 -17.75 26.11
CA PHE A 122 5.58 -16.93 25.20
C PHE A 122 5.60 -15.46 25.65
N ASP A 123 6.17 -14.58 24.82
CA ASP A 123 6.19 -13.14 25.06
C ASP A 123 4.89 -12.47 24.57
N PRO A 124 4.09 -11.83 25.45
CA PRO A 124 2.86 -11.15 25.06
C PRO A 124 3.10 -9.85 24.28
N ILE A 125 4.34 -9.35 24.20
CA ILE A 125 4.68 -8.12 23.50
C ILE A 125 4.99 -8.44 22.02
N PRO A 126 4.20 -7.94 21.05
CA PRO A 126 4.49 -8.17 19.65
C PRO A 126 5.74 -7.42 19.21
N ILE A 127 6.63 -8.13 18.51
CA ILE A 127 7.87 -7.57 17.97
C ILE A 127 7.69 -6.95 16.57
N ALA A 128 6.60 -7.28 15.87
CA ALA A 128 6.26 -6.79 14.54
C ALA A 128 4.78 -7.00 14.22
N SER A 129 4.24 -6.21 13.27
CA SER A 129 2.96 -6.48 12.60
C SER A 129 3.20 -7.17 11.26
N ALA A 130 2.33 -8.13 10.93
CA ALA A 130 2.29 -8.75 9.61
C ALA A 130 1.12 -8.17 8.82
N SER A 131 1.35 -7.87 7.53
CA SER A 131 0.38 -7.20 6.64
C SER A 131 -0.95 -7.94 6.37
N ILE A 132 -1.16 -9.10 6.99
CA ILE A 132 -2.37 -9.91 6.91
C ILE A 132 -2.65 -10.39 8.34
N ALA A 133 -3.78 -9.97 8.89
CA ALA A 133 -4.40 -10.51 10.09
C ALA A 133 -5.82 -10.91 9.71
#